data_AF-A0A958CKN8-F1
#
_entry.id   AF-A0A958CKN8-F1
#
_cell.length_a   1.000
_cell.length_b   1.000
_cell.length_c   1.000
_cell.angle_alpha   90.00
_cell.angle_beta   90.00
_cell.angle_gamma   90.00
#
_symmetry.space_group_name_H-M   'P 1'
#
loop_
_entity.id
_entity.type
_entity.pdbx_description
1 polymer ?
#
loop_
_entity_poly.entity_id
_entity_poly.type
_entity_poly.pdbx_seq_one_letter_code
_entity_poly.pdbx_strand_id
1 'polypeptide(L)'
;MIGRDPVLMVGLLVSASFVFLFVVWPLMRVVVQGFINFESGALSTEYFGRYFDPYFSRHNWNTLRDTMIMGLSTATGGTIVGFIVAFTLVRCRYPFQRVSHALSLIPTISPPFAIAIAVILLFGRAGLVTHDWLGINFSRGMNDIYGLDGLVLVQIITFFPVSYLII
;
A
#
# COMPACT_ATOMS: atom_id res chain seq x y z
N MET A 1 -25.66 15.42 -25.16
CA MET A 1 -26.63 14.41 -24.69
C MET A 1 -26.87 14.44 -23.18
N ILE A 2 -26.01 15.05 -22.35
CA ILE A 2 -26.22 15.22 -20.89
C ILE A 2 -27.29 16.27 -20.50
N GLY A 3 -27.57 17.25 -21.35
CA GLY A 3 -28.58 18.29 -21.06
C GLY A 3 -30.04 17.96 -21.43
N ARG A 4 -30.34 16.72 -21.87
CA ARG A 4 -31.71 16.32 -22.26
C ARG A 4 -32.47 15.62 -21.13
N ASP A 5 -31.77 14.97 -20.20
CA ASP A 5 -32.37 14.24 -19.09
C ASP A 5 -32.09 14.96 -17.77
N PRO A 6 -33.06 15.73 -17.23
CA PRO A 6 -32.85 16.53 -16.03
C PRO A 6 -32.47 15.68 -14.80
N VAL A 7 -32.91 14.43 -14.74
CA VAL A 7 -32.58 13.49 -13.67
C VAL A 7 -31.10 13.10 -13.69
N LEU A 8 -30.51 12.85 -14.87
CA LEU A 8 -29.09 12.52 -14.99
C LEU A 8 -28.21 13.74 -14.64
N MET A 9 -28.64 14.94 -15.01
CA MET A 9 -27.93 16.18 -14.68
C MET A 9 -27.95 16.45 -13.17
N VAL A 10 -29.10 16.28 -12.51
CA VAL A 10 -29.19 16.40 -11.04
C VAL A 10 -28.33 15.35 -10.34
N GLY A 11 -28.39 14.08 -10.79
CA GLY A 11 -27.55 13.02 -10.22
C GLY A 11 -26.05 13.29 -10.36
N LEU A 12 -25.63 13.83 -11.51
CA LEU A 12 -24.25 14.22 -11.77
C LEU A 12 -23.81 15.42 -10.91
N LEU A 13 -24.67 16.42 -10.73
CA LEU A 13 -24.37 17.58 -9.87
C LEU A 13 -24.26 17.18 -8.39
N VAL A 14 -25.13 16.28 -7.92
CA VAL A 14 -25.08 15.77 -6.54
C VAL A 14 -23.82 14.96 -6.30
N SER A 15 -23.47 14.03 -7.20
CA SER A 15 -22.26 13.23 -7.07
C SER A 15 -21.00 14.09 -7.17
N ALA A 16 -20.95 15.04 -8.11
CA ALA A 16 -19.84 15.98 -8.23
C ALA A 16 -19.67 16.85 -6.98
N SER A 17 -20.78 17.33 -6.42
CA SER A 17 -20.78 18.14 -5.19
C SER A 17 -20.31 17.33 -3.98
N PHE A 18 -20.73 16.06 -3.89
CA PHE A 18 -20.28 15.14 -2.84
C PHE A 18 -18.77 14.88 -2.91
N VAL A 19 -18.25 14.53 -4.10
CA VAL A 19 -16.80 14.34 -4.31
C VAL A 19 -16.03 15.62 -3.99
N PHE A 20 -16.56 16.78 -4.39
CA PHE A 20 -15.92 18.06 -4.09
C PHE A 20 -15.85 18.34 -2.59
N LEU A 21 -16.94 18.20 -1.85
CA LEU A 21 -17.00 18.52 -0.43
C LEU A 21 -16.24 17.52 0.46
N PHE A 22 -16.24 16.23 0.11
CA PHE A 22 -15.67 15.19 0.97
C PHE A 22 -14.28 14.71 0.55
N VAL A 23 -13.86 14.95 -0.70
CA VAL A 23 -12.53 14.53 -1.19
C VAL A 23 -11.70 15.75 -1.52
N VAL A 24 -12.18 16.60 -2.42
CA VAL A 24 -11.37 17.73 -2.93
C VAL A 24 -11.13 18.77 -1.84
N TRP A 25 -12.17 19.16 -1.10
CA TRP A 25 -12.07 20.15 -0.03
C TRP A 25 -11.06 19.79 1.08
N PRO A 26 -11.09 18.59 1.70
CA PRO A 26 -10.09 18.23 2.70
C PRO A 26 -8.68 18.10 2.11
N LEU A 27 -8.53 17.60 0.87
CA LEU A 27 -7.22 17.58 0.21
C LEU A 27 -6.66 19.00 0.02
N MET A 28 -7.49 19.94 -0.44
CA MET A 28 -7.11 21.34 -0.57
C MET A 28 -6.72 21.95 0.79
N ARG A 29 -7.45 21.63 1.86
CA ARG A 29 -7.13 22.08 3.23
C ARG A 29 -5.77 21.55 3.70
N VAL A 30 -5.45 20.29 3.43
CA VAL A 30 -4.14 19.70 3.76
C VAL A 30 -3.01 20.40 3.00
N VAL A 31 -3.20 20.67 1.71
CA VAL A 31 -2.21 21.39 0.90
C VAL A 31 -1.97 22.80 1.45
N VAL A 32 -3.04 23.55 1.72
CA VAL A 32 -2.95 24.92 2.24
C VAL A 32 -2.33 24.95 3.64
N GLN A 33 -2.65 23.99 4.51
CA GLN A 33 -2.04 23.86 5.83
C GLN A 33 -0.52 23.61 5.75
N GLY A 34 -0.02 23.00 4.67
CA GLY A 34 1.41 22.87 4.44
C GLY A 34 2.15 24.20 4.22
N PHE A 35 1.42 25.29 3.92
CA PHE A 35 1.98 26.64 3.69
C PHE A 35 1.63 27.64 4.79
N ILE A 36 0.90 27.25 5.84
CA ILE A 36 0.48 28.15 6.93
C ILE A 36 1.10 27.68 8.24
N ASN A 37 1.82 28.58 8.93
CA ASN A 37 2.33 28.27 10.27
C ASN A 37 1.20 28.27 11.30
N PHE A 38 1.11 27.19 12.09
CA PHE A 38 0.06 27.02 13.11
C PHE A 38 0.09 28.07 14.23
N GLU A 39 1.24 28.68 14.50
CA GLU A 39 1.39 29.65 15.59
C GLU A 39 1.13 31.11 15.17
N SER A 40 1.48 31.50 13.95
CA SER A 40 1.40 32.89 13.49
C SER A 40 0.28 33.16 12.48
N GLY A 41 -0.32 32.11 11.91
CA GLY A 41 -1.30 32.25 10.81
C GLY A 41 -0.72 32.84 9.52
N ALA A 42 0.59 33.09 9.48
CA ALA A 42 1.30 33.64 8.35
C ALA A 42 1.64 32.54 7.33
N LEU A 43 1.72 32.94 6.06
CA LEU A 43 2.29 32.10 5.01
C LEU A 43 3.76 31.82 5.35
N SER A 44 4.09 30.54 5.55
CA SER A 44 5.42 30.08 5.89
C SER A 44 5.85 29.00 4.91
N THR A 45 6.96 29.25 4.24
CA THR A 45 7.65 28.28 3.38
C THR A 45 8.67 27.45 4.15
N GLU A 46 8.68 27.53 5.49
CA GLU A 46 9.66 26.86 6.34
C GLU A 46 9.64 25.34 6.16
N TYR A 47 8.44 24.73 6.08
CA TYR A 47 8.28 23.29 5.84
C TYR A 47 8.81 22.85 4.47
N PHE A 48 8.71 23.71 3.46
CA PHE A 48 9.27 23.46 2.13
C PHE A 48 10.80 23.63 2.14
N GLY A 49 11.31 24.62 2.89
CA GLY A 49 12.73 24.85 3.11
C GLY A 49 13.44 23.65 3.77
N ARG A 50 12.76 22.91 4.66
CA ARG A 50 13.29 21.69 5.30
C ARG A 50 13.63 20.57 4.31
N TYR A 51 13.06 20.54 3.10
CA TYR A 51 13.46 19.59 2.07
C TYR A 51 14.83 19.90 1.44
N PHE A 52 15.25 21.17 1.48
CA PHE A 52 16.52 21.65 0.94
C PHE A 52 17.55 21.97 2.03
N ASP A 53 17.15 21.95 3.30
CA ASP A 53 18.03 22.13 4.45
C ASP A 53 18.98 20.93 4.60
N PRO A 54 20.31 21.12 4.65
CA PRO A 54 21.30 20.05 4.79
C PRO A 54 21.01 19.06 5.93
N TYR A 55 20.38 19.51 7.02
CA TYR A 55 20.12 18.69 8.19
C TYR A 55 18.99 17.65 7.96
N PHE A 56 17.90 18.05 7.29
CA PHE A 56 16.72 17.20 7.08
C PHE A 56 16.67 16.57 5.68
N SER A 57 17.31 17.20 4.70
CA SER A 57 17.26 16.78 3.30
C SER A 57 17.70 15.33 3.12
N ARG A 58 18.80 14.91 3.76
CA ARG A 58 19.32 13.54 3.61
C ARG A 58 18.33 12.47 4.08
N HIS A 59 17.66 12.70 5.22
CA HIS A 59 16.66 11.77 5.73
C HIS A 59 15.42 11.72 4.81
N ASN A 60 14.89 12.88 4.43
CA ASN A 60 13.70 12.97 3.58
C ASN A 60 13.92 12.30 2.20
N TRP A 61 15.08 12.53 1.58
CA TRP A 61 15.42 11.89 0.31
C TRP A 61 15.63 10.38 0.44
N ASN A 62 16.22 9.91 1.55
CA ASN A 62 16.34 8.48 1.81
C ASN A 62 14.95 7.83 1.98
N THR A 63 14.06 8.43 2.78
CA THR A 63 12.69 7.91 2.96
C THR A 63 11.92 7.86 1.64
N LEU A 64 12.06 8.88 0.79
CA LEU A 64 11.44 8.91 -0.53
C LEU A 64 11.98 7.79 -1.42
N ARG A 65 13.31 7.60 -1.44
CA ARG A 65 13.95 6.51 -2.18
C ARG A 65 13.48 5.14 -1.69
N ASP A 66 13.47 4.92 -0.37
CA ASP A 66 13.07 3.64 0.21
C ASP A 66 11.60 3.32 -0.11
N THR A 67 10.72 4.34 -0.06
CA THR A 67 9.31 4.21 -0.45
C THR A 67 9.15 3.89 -1.94
N MET A 68 9.94 4.52 -2.81
CA MET A 68 9.94 4.23 -4.25
C MET A 68 10.42 2.81 -4.55
N ILE A 69 11.51 2.37 -3.91
CA ILE A 69 12.03 0.99 -4.07
C ILE A 69 11.00 -0.01 -3.57
N MET A 70 10.41 0.24 -2.39
CA MET A 70 9.34 -0.58 -1.83
C MET A 70 8.16 -0.68 -2.79
N GLY A 71 7.65 0.45 -3.28
CA GLY A 71 6.51 0.48 -4.20
C GLY A 71 6.77 -0.26 -5.51
N LEU A 72 7.94 -0.05 -6.12
CA LEU A 72 8.31 -0.68 -7.38
C LEU A 72 8.53 -2.19 -7.23
N SER A 73 9.21 -2.63 -6.17
CA SER A 73 9.45 -4.05 -5.89
C SER A 73 8.15 -4.78 -5.56
N THR A 74 7.28 -4.17 -4.76
CA THR A 74 5.93 -4.69 -4.47
C THR A 74 5.08 -4.79 -5.73
N ALA A 75 5.03 -3.74 -6.55
CA ALA A 75 4.23 -3.76 -7.77
C ALA A 75 4.70 -4.84 -8.75
N THR A 76 6.01 -4.96 -8.92
CA THR A 76 6.62 -5.98 -9.79
C THR A 76 6.37 -7.39 -9.25
N GLY A 77 6.67 -7.63 -7.98
CA GLY A 77 6.49 -8.94 -7.34
C GLY A 77 5.02 -9.37 -7.26
N GLY A 78 4.12 -8.45 -6.89
CA GLY A 78 2.68 -8.69 -6.85
C GLY A 78 2.11 -9.00 -8.23
N THR A 79 2.58 -8.32 -9.28
CA THR A 79 2.17 -8.59 -10.67
C THR A 79 2.68 -9.94 -11.13
N ILE A 80 3.93 -10.32 -10.84
CA ILE A 80 4.48 -11.63 -11.21
C ILE A 80 3.69 -12.75 -10.53
N VAL A 81 3.48 -12.66 -9.22
CA VAL A 81 2.72 -13.66 -8.45
C VAL A 81 1.27 -13.72 -8.93
N GLY A 82 0.63 -12.57 -9.10
CA GLY A 82 -0.73 -12.47 -9.63
C GLY A 82 -0.87 -13.07 -11.02
N PHE A 83 0.08 -12.81 -11.92
CA PHE A 83 0.13 -13.37 -13.27
C PHE A 83 0.27 -14.89 -13.24
N ILE A 84 1.17 -15.44 -12.41
CA ILE A 84 1.34 -16.90 -12.29
C ILE A 84 0.02 -17.54 -11.85
N VAL A 85 -0.61 -17.00 -10.80
CA VAL A 85 -1.88 -17.51 -10.27
C VAL A 85 -3.01 -17.38 -11.30
N ALA A 86 -3.13 -16.24 -11.97
CA ALA A 86 -4.13 -16.00 -13.02
C ALA A 86 -3.95 -16.96 -14.19
N PHE A 87 -2.72 -17.08 -14.68
CA PHE A 87 -2.38 -17.97 -15.77
C PHE A 87 -2.69 -19.43 -15.42
N THR A 88 -2.29 -19.90 -14.24
CA THR A 88 -2.59 -21.27 -13.79
C THR A 88 -4.09 -21.50 -13.64
N LEU A 89 -4.85 -20.56 -13.07
CA LEU A 89 -6.30 -20.70 -12.91
C LEU A 89 -7.08 -20.69 -14.23
N VAL A 90 -6.62 -19.93 -15.23
CA VAL A 90 -7.32 -19.83 -16.52
C VAL A 90 -6.87 -20.91 -17.51
N ARG A 91 -5.58 -21.26 -17.52
CA ARG A 91 -4.98 -22.15 -18.53
C ARG A 91 -4.73 -23.58 -18.03
N CYS A 92 -4.50 -23.80 -16.74
CA CYS A 92 -4.30 -25.15 -16.21
C CYS A 92 -5.61 -25.68 -15.61
N ARG A 93 -6.14 -26.79 -16.15
CA ARG A 93 -7.29 -27.49 -15.56
C ARG A 93 -6.79 -28.47 -14.50
N TYR A 94 -6.78 -28.07 -13.23
CA TYR A 94 -6.40 -28.91 -12.09
C TYR A 94 -7.55 -29.05 -11.08
N PRO A 95 -7.63 -30.15 -10.32
CA PRO A 95 -8.80 -30.48 -9.49
C PRO A 95 -9.11 -29.48 -8.37
N PHE A 96 -8.14 -28.68 -7.93
CA PHE A 96 -8.27 -27.73 -6.80
C PHE A 96 -8.41 -26.26 -7.22
N GLN A 97 -8.87 -26.00 -8.45
CA GLN A 97 -9.00 -24.65 -9.02
C GLN A 97 -9.89 -23.73 -8.17
N ARG A 98 -10.99 -24.23 -7.59
CA ARG A 98 -11.88 -23.43 -6.72
C ARG A 98 -11.25 -23.06 -5.38
N VAL A 99 -10.48 -23.99 -4.79
CA VAL A 99 -9.83 -23.77 -3.49
C VAL A 99 -8.72 -22.74 -3.63
N SER A 100 -7.86 -22.91 -4.62
CA SER A 100 -6.80 -21.93 -4.95
C SER A 100 -7.37 -20.55 -5.29
N HIS A 101 -8.42 -20.46 -6.09
CA HIS A 101 -9.12 -19.19 -6.32
C HIS A 101 -9.59 -18.53 -5.02
N ALA A 102 -10.22 -19.30 -4.12
CA ALA A 102 -10.66 -18.80 -2.82
C ALA A 102 -9.47 -18.33 -1.97
N LEU A 103 -8.41 -19.13 -1.87
CA LEU A 103 -7.19 -18.80 -1.12
C LEU A 103 -6.52 -17.52 -1.63
N SER A 104 -6.51 -17.32 -2.95
CA SER A 104 -5.96 -16.11 -3.56
C SER A 104 -6.75 -14.85 -3.24
N LEU A 105 -8.02 -14.95 -2.84
CA LEU A 105 -8.87 -13.80 -2.48
C LEU A 105 -8.92 -13.50 -0.98
N ILE A 106 -8.47 -14.43 -0.13
CA ILE A 106 -8.41 -14.24 1.33
C ILE A 106 -7.70 -12.93 1.72
N PRO A 107 -6.55 -12.55 1.11
CA PRO A 107 -5.84 -11.35 1.51
C PRO A 107 -6.61 -10.06 1.19
N THR A 108 -7.54 -10.08 0.22
CA THR A 108 -8.36 -8.90 -0.12
C THR A 108 -9.47 -8.63 0.89
N ILE A 109 -10.00 -9.69 1.51
CA ILE A 109 -11.08 -9.60 2.51
C ILE A 109 -10.49 -9.25 3.88
N SER A 110 -9.29 -9.76 4.15
CA SER A 110 -8.61 -9.54 5.41
C SER A 110 -8.12 -8.09 5.50
N PRO A 111 -8.29 -7.42 6.65
CA PRO A 111 -7.64 -6.14 6.88
C PRO A 111 -6.13 -6.26 6.66
N PRO A 112 -5.46 -5.27 6.05
CA PRO A 112 -4.02 -5.35 5.77
C PRO A 112 -3.17 -5.57 7.03
N PHE A 113 -3.67 -5.13 8.19
CA PHE A 113 -3.04 -5.36 9.49
C PHE A 113 -2.97 -6.83 9.89
N ALA A 114 -3.99 -7.63 9.57
CA ALA A 114 -4.04 -9.05 9.95
C ALA A 114 -2.93 -9.85 9.25
N ILE A 115 -2.67 -9.57 7.97
CA ILE A 115 -1.60 -10.20 7.19
C ILE A 115 -0.24 -9.84 7.79
N ALA A 116 -0.02 -8.57 8.12
CA ALA A 116 1.22 -8.12 8.73
C ALA A 116 1.51 -8.84 10.06
N ILE A 117 0.51 -8.96 10.94
CA ILE A 117 0.68 -9.70 12.21
C ILE A 117 0.96 -11.18 11.95
N ALA A 118 0.24 -11.83 11.04
CA ALA A 118 0.45 -13.24 10.73
C ALA A 118 1.90 -13.49 10.27
N VAL A 119 2.41 -12.62 9.39
CA VAL A 119 3.80 -12.68 8.92
C VAL A 119 4.79 -12.41 10.05
N ILE A 120 4.52 -11.46 10.95
CA ILE A 120 5.37 -11.20 12.12
C ILE A 120 5.37 -12.40 13.10
N LEU A 121 4.22 -13.04 13.33
CA LEU A 121 4.12 -14.20 14.23
C LEU A 121 4.78 -15.45 13.64
N LEU A 122 4.79 -15.59 12.32
CA LEU A 122 5.47 -16.69 11.64
C LEU A 122 6.97 -16.43 11.50
N PHE A 123 7.33 -15.25 10.98
CA PHE A 123 8.68 -14.93 10.51
C PHE A 123 9.45 -13.89 11.35
N GLY A 124 8.85 -13.39 12.43
CA GLY A 124 9.49 -12.45 13.35
C GLY A 124 10.65 -13.06 14.14
N ARG A 125 11.28 -12.21 14.96
CA ARG A 125 12.47 -12.60 15.75
C ARG A 125 12.25 -13.79 16.68
N ALA A 126 11.04 -13.90 17.23
CA ALA A 126 10.58 -15.02 18.04
C ALA A 126 9.35 -15.68 17.38
N GLY A 127 9.35 -15.73 16.05
CA GLY A 127 8.25 -16.29 15.27
C GLY A 127 8.28 -17.82 15.26
N LEU A 128 7.12 -18.43 15.05
CA LEU A 128 6.95 -19.88 15.08
C LEU A 128 7.81 -20.59 14.01
N VAL A 129 7.93 -20.02 12.81
CA VAL A 129 8.74 -20.61 11.75
C VAL A 129 10.22 -20.31 11.96
N THR A 130 10.54 -19.05 12.29
CA THR A 130 11.95 -18.64 12.36
C THR A 130 12.67 -19.17 13.59
N HIS A 131 12.05 -19.09 14.77
CA HIS A 131 12.66 -19.48 16.04
C HIS A 131 12.38 -20.95 16.37
N ASP A 132 11.11 -21.37 16.37
CA ASP A 132 10.76 -22.71 16.85
C ASP A 132 11.08 -23.82 15.84
N TRP A 133 10.88 -23.57 14.54
CA TRP A 133 11.15 -24.57 13.49
C TRP A 133 12.56 -24.51 12.92
N LEU A 134 13.03 -23.30 12.56
CA LEU A 134 14.33 -23.13 11.89
C LEU A 134 15.49 -22.85 12.87
N GLY A 135 15.20 -22.52 14.14
CA GLY A 135 16.23 -22.23 15.14
C GLY A 135 17.08 -20.99 14.83
N ILE A 136 16.61 -20.10 13.94
CA ILE A 136 17.36 -18.93 13.50
C ILE A 136 17.28 -17.88 14.60
N ASN A 137 18.44 -17.56 15.17
CA ASN A 137 18.58 -16.46 16.12
C ASN A 137 19.07 -15.22 15.39
N PHE A 138 18.22 -14.20 15.31
CA PHE A 138 18.61 -12.93 14.72
C PHE A 138 19.62 -12.20 15.61
N SER A 139 20.84 -12.05 15.11
CA SER A 139 21.88 -11.24 15.77
C SER A 139 21.73 -9.76 15.40
N ARG A 140 22.30 -8.87 16.21
CA ARG A 140 22.24 -7.41 15.95
C ARG A 140 22.87 -7.09 14.58
N GLY A 141 22.07 -6.52 13.68
CA GLY A 141 22.49 -6.14 12.33
C GLY A 141 22.11 -7.13 11.22
N MET A 142 21.50 -8.27 11.57
CA MET A 142 20.90 -9.16 10.57
C MET A 142 19.59 -8.56 10.04
N ASN A 143 19.27 -8.84 8.78
CA ASN A 143 18.05 -8.36 8.16
C ASN A 143 16.87 -9.21 8.62
N ASP A 144 15.98 -8.59 9.39
CA ASP A 144 14.80 -9.24 9.96
C ASP A 144 13.55 -8.89 9.13
N ILE A 145 12.41 -9.53 9.42
CA ILE A 145 11.12 -9.25 8.78
C ILE A 145 10.64 -7.78 8.91
N TYR A 146 11.26 -7.01 9.80
CA TYR A 146 10.96 -5.59 10.02
C TYR A 146 11.67 -4.67 9.03
N GLY A 147 12.61 -5.20 8.23
CA GLY A 147 13.31 -4.46 7.18
C GLY A 147 12.48 -4.28 5.91
N LEU A 148 13.09 -3.62 4.91
CA LEU A 148 12.47 -3.35 3.61
C LEU A 148 11.95 -4.64 2.95
N ASP A 149 12.72 -5.72 3.01
CA ASP A 149 12.37 -6.98 2.36
C ASP A 149 11.12 -7.63 2.95
N GLY A 150 10.96 -7.54 4.28
CA GLY A 150 9.76 -8.02 4.95
C GLY A 150 8.53 -7.17 4.64
N LEU A 151 8.70 -5.83 4.56
CA LEU A 151 7.64 -4.93 4.11
C LEU A 151 7.17 -5.26 2.69
N VAL A 152 8.12 -5.44 1.77
CA VAL A 152 7.84 -5.81 0.37
C VAL A 152 7.12 -7.16 0.30
N LEU A 153 7.57 -8.16 1.06
CA LEU A 153 6.91 -9.47 1.13
C LEU A 153 5.45 -9.35 1.59
N VAL A 154 5.20 -8.64 2.69
CA VAL A 154 3.83 -8.44 3.23
C VAL A 154 2.96 -7.72 2.21
N GLN A 155 3.51 -6.69 1.55
CA GLN A 155 2.78 -5.95 0.54
C GLN A 155 2.48 -6.79 -0.71
N ILE A 156 3.41 -7.62 -1.18
CA ILE A 156 3.17 -8.56 -2.28
C ILE A 156 2.01 -9.49 -1.93
N ILE A 157 2.00 -10.10 -0.73
CA ILE A 157 0.90 -10.97 -0.27
C ILE A 157 -0.43 -10.22 -0.21
N THR A 158 -0.40 -8.94 0.16
CA THR A 158 -1.60 -8.11 0.30
C THR A 158 -2.16 -7.68 -1.06
N PHE A 159 -1.29 -7.32 -2.02
CA PHE A 159 -1.70 -6.69 -3.27
C PHE A 159 -1.73 -7.64 -4.48
N PHE A 160 -1.09 -8.81 -4.44
CA PHE A 160 -1.18 -9.77 -5.55
C PHE A 160 -2.61 -10.18 -5.92
N PRO A 161 -3.61 -10.26 -5.00
CA PRO A 161 -4.97 -10.61 -5.39
C PRO A 161 -5.60 -9.54 -6.29
N VAL A 162 -5.25 -8.28 -6.08
CA VAL A 162 -5.71 -7.16 -6.90
C VAL A 162 -5.11 -7.29 -8.30
N SER A 163 -3.81 -7.56 -8.40
CA SER A 163 -3.16 -7.83 -9.69
C SER A 163 -3.77 -9.04 -10.40
N TYR A 164 -4.00 -10.13 -9.65
CA TYR A 164 -4.64 -11.36 -10.14
C TYR A 164 -6.05 -11.12 -10.70
N LEU A 165 -6.85 -10.26 -10.07
CA LEU A 165 -8.22 -9.97 -10.53
C LEU A 165 -8.28 -9.09 -11.78
N ILE A 166 -7.25 -8.28 -12.02
CA ILE A 166 -7.20 -7.33 -13.13
C ILE A 166 -6.67 -7.98 -14.42
N ILE A 167 -5.78 -8.98 -14.29
CA ILE A 167 -5.10 -9.68 -15.40
C ILE A 167 -5.99 -10.80 -15.97
#